data_AF-A0A843E799-F1
#
_entry.id   AF-A0A843E799-F1
#
_cell.length_a   1.000
_cell.length_b   1.000
_cell.length_c   1.000
_cell.angle_alpha   90.00
_cell.angle_beta   90.00
_cell.angle_gamma   90.00
#
_symmetry.space_group_name_H-M   'P 1'
#
loop_
_entity.id
_entity.type
_entity.pdbx_description
1 polymer ?
#
loop_
_entity_poly.entity_id
_entity_poly.type
_entity_poly.pdbx_seq_one_letter_code
_entity_poly.pdbx_strand_id
1 'polypeptide(L)'
;AISLDPRIKLFDVKFEGLDDVEPLFTPDDYCIYDKYGDGDPFEDEGYIKREVNPENRRKYMLKTTSKGDELVPKVRQISKDWEKEVGITEEDKIVIERIQEIAINGMKLVEEL
;
A
#
# COMPACT_ATOMS: atom_id res chain seq x y z
N ALA A 1 11.35 -13.28 -22.31
CA ALA A 1 10.87 -12.92 -20.96
C ALA A 1 9.48 -12.29 -21.02
N ILE A 2 9.32 -11.08 -21.57
CA ILE A 2 7.99 -10.41 -21.62
C ILE A 2 6.99 -11.15 -22.53
N SER A 3 7.42 -11.64 -23.69
CA SER A 3 6.55 -12.42 -24.61
C SER A 3 6.08 -13.75 -24.02
N LEU A 4 6.79 -14.28 -23.02
CA LEU A 4 6.43 -15.50 -22.30
C LEU A 4 5.60 -15.22 -21.04
N ASP A 5 5.50 -13.95 -20.61
CA ASP A 5 4.74 -13.59 -19.42
C ASP A 5 3.24 -13.63 -19.72
N PRO A 6 2.44 -14.48 -19.06
CA PRO A 6 1.01 -14.59 -19.35
C PRO A 6 0.23 -13.27 -19.13
N ARG A 7 0.76 -12.35 -18.32
CA ARG A 7 0.15 -11.03 -18.03
C ARG A 7 0.30 -10.06 -19.19
N ILE A 8 1.20 -10.31 -20.13
CA ILE A 8 1.35 -9.45 -21.31
C ILE A 8 0.07 -9.40 -22.13
N LYS A 9 -0.79 -10.45 -22.05
CA LYS A 9 -2.12 -10.51 -22.67
C LYS A 9 -3.09 -9.43 -22.18
N LEU A 10 -2.80 -8.79 -21.05
CA LEU A 10 -3.59 -7.67 -20.52
C LEU A 10 -3.33 -6.37 -21.30
N PHE A 11 -2.23 -6.32 -22.03
CA PHE A 11 -1.88 -5.23 -22.92
C PHE A 11 -2.10 -5.78 -24.34
N ASP A 12 -2.92 -5.13 -25.15
CA ASP A 12 -3.23 -5.56 -26.52
C ASP A 12 -2.01 -5.34 -27.45
N VAL A 13 -0.93 -6.07 -27.16
CA VAL A 13 0.39 -5.95 -27.77
C VAL A 13 0.61 -7.14 -28.67
N LYS A 14 0.92 -6.87 -29.93
CA LYS A 14 1.28 -7.90 -30.91
C LYS A 14 2.79 -7.94 -31.06
N PHE A 15 3.35 -9.14 -31.04
CA PHE A 15 4.79 -9.38 -31.22
C PHE A 15 5.10 -9.79 -32.67
N GLU A 16 4.60 -9.03 -33.63
CA GLU A 16 4.78 -9.32 -35.06
C GLU A 16 6.28 -9.28 -35.43
N GLY A 17 6.80 -10.35 -36.03
CA GLY A 17 8.19 -10.44 -36.50
C GLY A 17 9.20 -10.96 -35.47
N LEU A 18 8.74 -11.44 -34.32
CA LEU A 18 9.58 -12.07 -33.28
C LEU A 18 9.31 -13.57 -33.12
N ASP A 19 8.56 -14.17 -34.04
CA ASP A 19 8.09 -15.56 -33.95
C ASP A 19 9.22 -16.60 -33.95
N ASP A 20 10.33 -16.30 -34.63
CA ASP A 20 11.49 -17.20 -34.76
C ASP A 20 12.68 -16.82 -33.86
N VAL A 21 12.49 -15.86 -32.94
CA VAL A 21 13.57 -15.36 -32.07
C VAL A 21 13.47 -16.00 -30.69
N GLU A 22 14.52 -16.73 -30.30
CA GLU A 22 14.61 -17.31 -28.96
C GLU A 22 14.67 -16.21 -27.89
N PRO A 23 13.82 -16.25 -26.84
CA PRO A 23 13.80 -15.21 -25.82
C PRO A 23 15.11 -15.17 -25.02
N LEU A 24 15.69 -13.96 -24.88
CA LEU A 24 16.93 -13.71 -24.15
C LEU A 24 16.89 -14.13 -22.65
N PHE A 25 15.69 -14.21 -22.07
CA PHE A 25 15.44 -14.62 -20.69
C PHE A 25 14.14 -15.42 -20.61
N THR A 26 14.12 -16.45 -19.79
CA THR A 26 13.00 -17.34 -19.47
C THR A 26 12.46 -17.05 -18.07
N PRO A 27 11.26 -17.53 -17.70
CA PRO A 27 10.74 -17.42 -16.34
C PRO A 27 11.65 -18.01 -15.26
N ASP A 28 12.55 -18.95 -15.61
CA ASP A 28 13.50 -19.54 -14.67
C ASP A 28 14.71 -18.63 -14.39
N ASP A 29 14.94 -17.60 -15.22
CA ASP A 29 16.09 -16.69 -15.10
C ASP A 29 15.86 -15.51 -14.15
N TYR A 30 14.64 -15.31 -13.64
CA TYR A 30 14.31 -14.17 -12.77
C TYR A 30 13.31 -14.51 -11.66
N CYS A 31 13.54 -13.95 -10.47
CA CYS A 31 12.60 -14.01 -9.35
C CYS A 31 11.73 -12.76 -9.30
N ILE A 32 10.40 -12.92 -9.21
CA ILE A 32 9.46 -11.81 -8.99
C ILE A 32 9.32 -11.60 -7.48
N TYR A 33 9.90 -10.53 -6.96
CA TYR A 33 9.88 -10.20 -5.51
C TYR A 33 8.62 -9.44 -5.06
N ASP A 34 7.77 -8.99 -5.98
CA ASP A 34 6.59 -8.17 -5.64
C ASP A 34 5.29 -8.99 -5.66
N LYS A 35 5.27 -10.06 -4.87
CA LYS A 35 4.01 -10.62 -4.40
C LYS A 35 3.82 -10.11 -2.99
N TYR A 36 2.86 -9.20 -2.78
CA TYR A 36 2.25 -8.90 -1.47
C TYR A 36 1.54 -10.13 -0.85
N GLY A 37 2.07 -11.34 -1.05
CA GLY A 37 1.49 -12.62 -0.66
C GLY A 37 2.08 -13.20 0.64
N ASP A 38 3.07 -12.55 1.23
CA ASP A 38 3.69 -12.90 2.52
C ASP A 38 3.44 -11.85 3.61
N GLY A 39 2.81 -10.72 3.26
CA GLY A 39 2.34 -9.75 4.23
C GLY A 39 1.19 -10.34 5.04
N ASP A 40 1.38 -10.50 6.35
CA ASP A 40 0.33 -10.86 7.30
C ASP A 40 -0.89 -9.94 7.05
N PRO A 41 -2.11 -10.48 6.81
CA PRO A 41 -3.26 -9.64 6.49
C PRO A 41 -3.51 -8.70 7.68
N PHE A 42 -3.34 -7.40 7.49
CA PHE A 42 -3.51 -6.43 8.58
C PHE A 42 -4.98 -6.33 9.05
N GLU A 43 -5.92 -6.80 8.23
CA GLU A 43 -7.33 -6.97 8.57
C GLU A 43 -7.65 -8.29 9.28
N ASP A 44 -6.66 -9.17 9.45
CA ASP A 44 -6.82 -10.40 10.21
C ASP A 44 -7.29 -10.05 11.63
N GLU A 45 -8.22 -10.87 12.15
CA GLU A 45 -8.74 -10.75 13.51
C GLU A 45 -7.62 -10.78 14.57
N GLY A 46 -6.43 -11.26 14.20
CA GLY A 46 -5.21 -11.19 14.99
C GLY A 46 -4.70 -9.78 15.26
N TYR A 47 -5.04 -8.77 14.46
CA TYR A 47 -4.54 -7.38 14.58
C TYR A 47 -5.61 -6.36 14.96
N ILE A 48 -6.83 -6.55 14.44
CA ILE A 48 -7.95 -5.62 14.61
C ILE A 48 -9.20 -6.41 15.01
N LYS A 49 -9.92 -5.92 16.02
CA LYS A 49 -11.24 -6.42 16.43
C LYS A 49 -12.33 -5.39 16.11
N ARG A 50 -13.51 -5.88 15.76
CA ARG A 50 -14.71 -5.08 15.51
C ARG A 50 -15.64 -5.18 16.71
N GLU A 51 -15.97 -4.05 17.32
CA GLU A 51 -16.96 -3.97 18.39
C GLU A 51 -18.18 -3.19 17.88
N VAL A 52 -19.40 -3.69 18.13
CA VAL A 52 -20.62 -2.98 17.75
C VAL A 52 -20.67 -1.64 18.48
N ASN A 53 -20.95 -0.57 17.75
CA ASN A 53 -21.06 0.75 18.36
C ASN A 53 -22.30 0.80 19.28
N PRO A 54 -22.16 1.17 20.56
CA PRO A 54 -23.26 1.17 21.52
C PRO A 54 -24.34 2.22 21.22
N GLU A 55 -23.99 3.30 20.55
CA GLU A 55 -24.92 4.37 20.14
C GLU A 55 -25.61 4.06 18.80
N ASN A 56 -24.95 3.27 17.94
CA ASN A 56 -25.49 2.88 16.65
C ASN A 56 -25.09 1.45 16.28
N ARG A 57 -25.98 0.51 16.57
CA ARG A 57 -25.86 -0.92 16.27
C ARG A 57 -25.67 -1.29 14.78
N ARG A 58 -25.78 -0.34 13.85
CA ARG A 58 -25.44 -0.52 12.42
C ARG A 58 -24.00 -0.11 12.07
N LYS A 59 -23.23 0.37 13.05
CA LYS A 59 -21.82 0.78 12.91
C LYS A 59 -20.92 -0.10 13.79
N TYR A 60 -19.69 -0.31 13.34
CA TYR A 60 -18.64 -0.99 14.11
C TYR A 60 -17.53 0.01 14.48
N MET A 61 -16.98 -0.16 15.68
CA MET A 61 -15.73 0.46 16.11
C MET A 61 -14.60 -0.52 15.87
N LEU A 62 -13.54 -0.07 15.21
CA LEU A 62 -12.31 -0.83 15.08
C LEU A 62 -11.44 -0.57 16.31
N LYS A 63 -10.93 -1.63 16.92
CA LYS A 63 -9.94 -1.58 17.99
C LYS A 63 -8.80 -2.51 17.66
N THR A 64 -7.61 -2.19 18.13
CA THR A 64 -6.46 -3.09 18.07
C THR A 64 -6.67 -4.29 19.00
N THR A 65 -6.11 -5.44 18.62
CA THR A 65 -5.91 -6.58 19.52
C THR A 65 -4.63 -6.41 20.34
N SER A 66 -4.33 -7.34 21.25
CA SER A 66 -3.06 -7.36 21.98
C SER A 66 -1.83 -7.43 21.06
N LYS A 67 -1.90 -8.19 19.95
CA LYS A 67 -0.82 -8.25 18.94
C LYS A 67 -0.69 -6.91 18.21
N GLY A 68 -1.83 -6.29 17.85
CA GLY A 68 -1.86 -4.95 17.28
C GLY A 68 -1.26 -3.89 18.22
N ASP A 69 -1.64 -3.91 19.49
CA ASP A 69 -1.13 -3.00 20.52
C ASP A 69 0.38 -3.10 20.71
N GLU A 70 0.96 -4.30 20.60
CA GLU A 70 2.40 -4.51 20.69
C GLU A 70 3.16 -4.00 19.45
N LEU A 71 2.55 -4.14 18.26
CA LEU A 71 3.22 -3.83 16.99
C LEU A 71 3.08 -2.37 16.57
N VAL A 72 1.96 -1.72 16.87
CA VAL A 72 1.70 -0.32 16.51
C VAL A 72 2.84 0.61 16.94
N PRO A 73 3.43 0.50 18.16
CA PRO A 73 4.59 1.30 18.53
C PRO A 73 5.82 1.06 17.64
N LYS A 74 6.09 -0.19 17.28
CA LYS A 74 7.24 -0.56 16.41
C LYS A 74 7.04 -0.02 15.00
N VAL A 75 5.84 -0.18 14.44
CA VAL A 75 5.46 0.35 13.12
C VAL A 75 5.58 1.87 13.08
N ARG A 76 5.11 2.57 14.14
CA ARG A 76 5.28 4.02 14.26
C ARG A 76 6.74 4.44 14.27
N GLN A 77 7.59 3.70 14.96
CA GLN A 77 9.02 4.00 14.99
C GLN A 77 9.64 3.81 13.60
N ILE A 78 9.34 2.72 12.91
CA ILE A 78 9.79 2.48 11.53
C ILE A 78 9.37 3.61 10.60
N SER A 79 8.11 4.08 10.67
CA SER A 79 7.63 5.21 9.87
C SER A 79 8.44 6.48 10.13
N LYS A 80 8.69 6.80 11.40
CA LYS A 80 9.48 7.98 11.79
C LYS A 80 10.93 7.88 11.33
N ASP A 81 11.53 6.70 11.46
CA ASP A 81 12.90 6.46 11.03
C ASP A 81 13.01 6.61 9.50
N TRP A 82 12.07 6.04 8.75
CA TRP A 82 11.99 6.20 7.30
C TRP A 82 11.76 7.66 6.89
N GLU A 83 10.82 8.37 7.52
CA GLU A 83 10.56 9.79 7.28
C GLU A 83 11.85 10.61 7.41
N LYS A 84 12.62 10.37 8.48
CA LYS A 84 13.91 11.01 8.70
C LYS A 84 14.94 10.65 7.62
N GLU A 85 15.01 9.38 7.20
CA GLU A 85 15.94 8.92 6.16
C GLU A 85 15.64 9.55 4.80
N VAL A 86 14.37 9.75 4.46
CA VAL A 86 13.97 10.45 3.23
C VAL A 86 14.07 11.97 3.33
N GLY A 87 14.50 12.48 4.49
CA GLY A 87 14.71 13.91 4.73
C GLY A 87 13.45 14.69 5.09
N ILE A 88 12.36 14.02 5.46
CA ILE A 88 11.19 14.65 6.06
C ILE A 88 11.44 14.72 7.57
N THR A 89 11.68 15.94 8.03
CA THR A 89 12.10 16.22 9.40
C THR A 89 11.14 17.18 10.09
N GLU A 90 11.28 17.34 11.41
CA GLU A 90 10.42 18.28 12.16
C GLU A 90 10.64 19.74 11.71
N GLU A 91 11.77 20.03 11.06
CA GLU A 91 12.06 21.32 10.44
C GLU A 91 11.20 21.62 9.20
N ASP A 92 10.64 20.60 8.54
CA ASP A 92 9.80 20.73 7.33
C ASP A 92 8.35 21.15 7.63
N LYS A 93 8.12 21.71 8.81
CA LYS A 93 6.81 22.09 9.32
C LYS A 93 5.99 22.91 8.32
N ILE A 94 6.61 23.84 7.60
CA ILE A 94 5.94 24.69 6.60
C ILE A 94 5.40 23.84 5.44
N VAL A 95 6.18 22.87 4.97
CA VAL A 95 5.79 21.98 3.88
C VAL A 95 4.65 21.06 4.35
N ILE A 96 4.77 20.51 5.56
CA ILE A 96 3.74 19.66 6.17
C ILE A 96 2.42 20.44 6.34
N GLU A 97 2.46 21.64 6.90
CA GLU A 97 1.29 22.51 7.07
C GLU A 97 0.64 22.84 5.72
N ARG A 98 1.44 23.11 4.68
CA ARG A 98 0.92 23.38 3.35
C ARG A 98 0.25 22.17 2.71
N ILE A 99 0.82 20.97 2.87
CA ILE A 99 0.22 19.71 2.38
C ILE A 99 -1.11 19.45 3.10
N GLN A 100 -1.16 19.67 4.42
CA GLN A 100 -2.39 19.55 5.21
C GLN A 100 -3.48 20.50 4.71
N GLU A 101 -3.14 21.76 4.45
CA GLU A 101 -4.08 22.74 3.92
C GLU A 101 -4.63 22.32 2.55
N ILE A 102 -3.76 21.86 1.64
CA ILE A 102 -4.16 21.36 0.31
C ILE A 102 -5.12 20.18 0.44
N ALA A 103 -4.83 19.22 1.33
CA ALA A 103 -5.68 18.05 1.55
C ALA A 103 -7.07 18.44 2.09
N ILE A 104 -7.13 19.36 3.07
CA ILE A 104 -8.40 19.86 3.63
C ILE A 104 -9.23 20.58 2.57
N ASN A 105 -8.61 21.48 1.80
CA ASN A 105 -9.32 22.22 0.76
C ASN A 105 -9.81 21.29 -0.35
N GLY A 106 -9.01 20.29 -0.73
CA GLY A 106 -9.40 19.25 -1.67
C GLY A 106 -10.62 18.45 -1.21
N MET A 107 -10.67 18.03 0.07
CA MET A 107 -11.83 17.32 0.61
C MET A 107 -13.10 18.17 0.59
N LYS A 108 -13.02 19.46 0.95
CA LYS A 108 -14.18 20.38 0.89
C LYS A 108 -14.76 20.48 -0.52
N LEU A 109 -13.89 20.58 -1.52
CA LEU A 109 -14.32 20.65 -2.93
C LEU A 109 -15.06 19.38 -3.37
N VAL A 110 -14.74 18.22 -2.81
CA VAL A 110 -15.41 16.95 -3.12
C VAL A 110 -16.75 16.82 -2.38
N GLU A 111 -16.87 17.36 -1.16
CA GLU A 111 -18.13 17.36 -0.40
C GLU A 111 -19.17 18.35 -0.95
N GLU A 112 -18.72 19.37 -1.69
CA GLU A 112 -19.57 20.39 -2.33
C GLU A 112 -20.07 19.98 -3.74
N LEU A 113 -19.66 18.81 -4.26
CA LEU A 113 -20.08 18.23 -5.55
C LEU A 113 -21.19 17.20 -5.39
#